data_AF-A0A2P5B7N9-F1
#
_entry.id   AF-A0A2P5B7N9-F1
#
_cell.length_a   1.000
_cell.length_b   1.000
_cell.length_c   1.000
_cell.angle_alpha   90.00
_cell.angle_beta   90.00
_cell.angle_gamma   90.00
#
_symmetry.space_group_name_H-M   'P 1'
#
loop_
_entity.id
_entity.type
_entity.pdbx_description
1 polymer ?
#
loop_
_entity_poly.entity_id
_entity_poly.type
_entity_poly.pdbx_seq_one_letter_code
_entity_poly.pdbx_strand_id
1 'polypeptide(L)'
;MWEYLKKVYNQDYTARRFQVEQDIVNYTQGNLSIQEHFSDFQSLWAENTDMIYAKVPVESLSAVQEVHEQSKIYQFLMKLRSEFETIRSNLMNCIPSPSLDVCFGELLHEEQRLLTQATFPQ
;
A
#
# COMPACT_ATOMS: atom_id res chain seq x y z
N MET A 1 -7.38 25.14 -29.61
CA MET A 1 -6.31 25.12 -28.60
C MET A 1 -6.71 24.36 -27.34
N TRP A 2 -7.86 24.68 -26.72
CA TRP A 2 -8.30 24.01 -25.48
C TRP A 2 -8.55 22.50 -25.63
N GLU A 3 -9.33 22.07 -26.64
CA GLU A 3 -9.59 20.64 -26.88
C GLU A 3 -8.31 19.80 -27.10
N TYR A 4 -7.29 20.40 -27.72
CA TYR A 4 -6.00 19.75 -27.91
C TYR A 4 -5.25 19.57 -26.58
N LEU A 5 -5.17 20.62 -25.76
CA LEU A 5 -4.54 20.55 -24.44
C LEU A 5 -5.27 19.56 -23.52
N LYS A 6 -6.60 19.55 -23.53
CA LYS A 6 -7.41 18.59 -22.79
C LYS A 6 -7.12 17.16 -23.22
N LYS A 7 -6.96 16.91 -24.52
CA LYS A 7 -6.59 15.59 -25.06
C LYS A 7 -5.20 15.15 -24.59
N VAL A 8 -4.18 16.02 -24.74
CA VAL A 8 -2.80 15.71 -24.33
C VAL A 8 -2.71 15.47 -22.83
N TYR A 9 -3.29 16.36 -22.02
CA TYR A 9 -3.26 16.24 -20.56
C TYR A 9 -4.01 14.99 -20.07
N ASN A 10 -5.15 14.64 -20.68
CA ASN A 10 -5.86 13.40 -20.36
C ASN A 10 -5.10 12.15 -20.79
N GLN A 11 -4.31 12.20 -21.87
CA GLN A 11 -3.45 11.11 -22.30
C GLN A 11 -2.30 10.92 -21.29
N ASP A 12 -1.63 12.00 -20.89
CA ASP A 12 -0.58 11.96 -19.87
C ASP A 12 -1.12 11.43 -18.54
N TYR A 13 -2.31 11.88 -18.14
CA TYR A 13 -2.98 11.40 -16.94
C TYR A 13 -3.31 9.90 -17.02
N THR A 14 -3.83 9.42 -18.16
CA THR A 14 -4.12 7.99 -18.37
C THR A 14 -2.84 7.14 -18.34
N ALA A 15 -1.79 7.60 -19.02
CA ALA A 15 -0.50 6.93 -19.04
C ALA A 15 0.13 6.88 -17.64
N ARG A 16 0.05 7.98 -16.88
CA ARG A 16 0.56 8.02 -15.51
C ARG A 16 -0.20 7.08 -14.59
N ARG A 17 -1.53 7.04 -14.69
CA ARG A 17 -2.35 6.09 -13.94
C ARG A 17 -1.97 4.64 -14.24
N PHE A 18 -1.77 4.31 -15.52
CA PHE A 18 -1.31 2.97 -15.91
C PHE A 18 0.05 2.64 -15.27
N GLN A 19 0.98 3.59 -15.26
CA GLN A 19 2.29 3.39 -14.62
C GLN A 19 2.15 3.15 -13.12
N VAL A 20 1.36 3.96 -12.40
CA VAL A 20 1.14 3.79 -10.96
C VAL A 20 0.49 2.44 -10.65
N GLU A 21 -0.51 2.02 -11.42
CA GLU A 21 -1.13 0.70 -11.27
C GLU A 21 -0.11 -0.43 -11.52
N GLN A 22 0.75 -0.29 -12.53
CA GLN A 22 1.83 -1.25 -12.81
C GLN A 22 2.88 -1.28 -11.69
N ASP A 23 3.27 -0.12 -11.17
CA ASP A 23 4.24 0.00 -10.07
C ASP A 23 3.68 -0.67 -8.80
N ILE A 24 2.40 -0.46 -8.48
CA ILE A 24 1.71 -1.14 -7.37
C ILE A 24 1.72 -2.66 -7.54
N VAL A 25 1.42 -3.16 -8.74
CA VAL A 25 1.40 -4.59 -9.03
C VAL A 25 2.79 -5.20 -8.86
N ASN A 26 3.84 -4.53 -9.34
CA ASN A 26 5.21 -5.02 -9.31
C ASN A 26 5.93 -4.76 -7.98
N TYR A 27 5.41 -3.85 -7.15
CA TYR A 27 6.00 -3.54 -5.86
C TYR A 27 5.98 -4.75 -4.93
N THR A 28 7.11 -4.99 -4.27
CA THR A 28 7.32 -6.04 -3.25
C THR A 28 8.32 -5.50 -2.23
N GLN A 29 8.33 -6.05 -1.01
CA GLN A 29 9.27 -5.65 0.03
C GLN A 29 10.73 -5.85 -0.38
N GLY A 30 11.04 -6.88 -1.17
CA GLY A 30 12.42 -7.18 -1.55
C GLY A 30 13.32 -7.31 -0.32
N ASN A 31 14.47 -6.63 -0.34
CA ASN A 31 15.42 -6.61 0.79
C ASN A 31 15.25 -5.41 1.73
N LEU A 32 14.18 -4.62 1.55
CA LEU A 32 13.93 -3.45 2.39
C LEU A 32 13.55 -3.86 3.81
N SER A 33 13.94 -3.05 4.79
CA SER A 33 13.36 -3.12 6.13
C SER A 33 11.86 -2.84 6.09
N ILE A 34 11.12 -3.22 7.14
CA ILE A 34 9.69 -2.91 7.24
C ILE A 34 9.45 -1.39 7.20
N GLN A 35 10.34 -0.59 7.80
CA GLN A 35 10.24 0.87 7.78
C GLN A 35 10.40 1.45 6.37
N GLU A 36 11.43 1.03 5.63
CA GLU A 36 11.66 1.48 4.26
C GLU A 36 10.52 1.03 3.35
N HIS A 37 10.12 -0.24 3.45
CA HIS A 37 8.99 -0.79 2.70
C HIS A 37 7.69 0.00 2.93
N PHE A 38 7.40 0.36 4.17
CA PHE A 38 6.22 1.14 4.52
C PHE A 38 6.27 2.56 3.96
N SER A 39 7.43 3.22 4.03
CA SER A 39 7.62 4.57 3.49
C SER A 39 7.43 4.61 1.97
N ASP A 40 8.05 3.67 1.26
CA ASP A 40 7.94 3.55 -0.20
C ASP A 40 6.51 3.20 -0.63
N PHE A 41 5.87 2.27 0.10
CA PHE A 41 4.47 1.90 -0.11
C PHE A 41 3.53 3.12 0.07
N GLN A 42 3.69 3.89 1.15
CA GLN A 42 2.87 5.07 1.39
C GLN A 42 3.02 6.13 0.31
N SER A 43 4.26 6.36 -0.15
CA SER A 43 4.55 7.31 -1.22
C SER A 43 3.86 6.91 -2.53
N LEU A 44 3.95 5.63 -2.90
CA LEU A 44 3.28 5.08 -4.08
C LEU A 44 1.75 5.14 -3.95
N TRP A 45 1.22 4.82 -2.76
CA TRP A 45 -0.22 4.81 -2.53
C TRP A 45 -0.82 6.21 -2.48
N ALA A 46 -0.09 7.22 -2.01
CA ALA A 46 -0.55 8.60 -1.97
C ALA A 46 -0.92 9.10 -3.39
N GLU A 47 -0.04 8.84 -4.37
CA GLU A 47 -0.32 9.20 -5.76
C GLU A 47 -1.53 8.44 -6.33
N ASN A 48 -1.65 7.15 -6.03
CA ASN A 48 -2.81 6.36 -6.44
C ASN A 48 -4.12 6.89 -5.83
N THR A 49 -4.09 7.24 -4.54
CA THR A 49 -5.21 7.85 -3.82
C THR A 49 -5.64 9.16 -4.49
N ASP A 50 -4.71 10.05 -4.79
CA ASP A 50 -4.99 11.33 -5.45
C ASP A 50 -5.65 11.12 -6.82
N MET A 51 -5.15 10.15 -7.60
CA MET A 51 -5.73 9.82 -8.90
C MET A 51 -7.13 9.22 -8.83
N ILE A 52 -7.40 8.38 -7.82
CA ILE A 52 -8.72 7.77 -7.66
C ILE A 52 -9.71 8.83 -7.18
N TYR A 53 -9.38 9.57 -6.12
CA TYR A 53 -10.29 10.52 -5.50
C TYR A 53 -10.60 11.71 -6.40
N ALA A 54 -9.69 12.13 -7.28
CA ALA A 54 -9.95 13.16 -8.28
C ALA A 54 -11.11 12.83 -9.25
N LYS A 55 -11.50 11.55 -9.37
CA LYS A 55 -12.61 11.10 -10.24
C LYS A 55 -13.90 10.78 -9.49
N VAL A 56 -13.88 10.82 -8.16
CA VAL A 56 -15.02 10.40 -7.33
C VAL A 56 -15.85 11.63 -6.94
N PRO A 57 -17.17 11.66 -7.22
CA PRO A 57 -18.05 12.71 -6.74
C PRO A 57 -18.05 12.78 -5.20
N VAL A 58 -18.19 13.99 -4.65
CA VAL A 58 -18.08 14.24 -3.20
C VAL A 58 -19.09 13.40 -2.41
N GLU A 59 -20.29 13.24 -2.94
CA GLU A 59 -21.38 12.44 -2.37
C GLU A 59 -21.05 10.94 -2.24
N SER A 60 -20.09 10.43 -3.00
CA SER A 60 -19.65 9.03 -2.99
C SER A 60 -18.28 8.84 -2.34
N LEU A 61 -17.60 9.92 -1.96
CA LEU A 61 -16.20 9.88 -1.55
C LEU A 61 -15.97 9.06 -0.29
N SER A 62 -16.84 9.18 0.72
CA SER A 62 -16.69 8.45 1.99
C SER A 62 -16.77 6.94 1.83
N ALA A 63 -17.73 6.44 1.04
CA ALA A 63 -17.89 5.01 0.78
C ALA A 63 -16.69 4.44 -0.03
N VAL A 64 -16.16 5.22 -0.98
CA VAL A 64 -14.97 4.82 -1.73
C VAL A 64 -13.73 4.82 -0.85
N GLN A 65 -13.58 5.82 0.03
CA GLN A 65 -12.47 5.90 0.99
C GLN A 65 -12.41 4.68 1.91
N GLU A 66 -13.54 4.24 2.45
CA GLU A 66 -13.61 3.07 3.33
C GLU A 66 -13.07 1.80 2.64
N VAL A 67 -13.56 1.52 1.43
CA VAL A 67 -13.12 0.36 0.64
C VAL A 67 -11.66 0.50 0.18
N HIS A 68 -11.24 1.72 -0.15
CA HIS A 68 -9.88 2.00 -0.63
C HIS A 68 -8.83 1.85 0.47
N GLU A 69 -9.12 2.33 1.68
CA GLU A 69 -8.25 2.16 2.85
C GLU A 69 -8.13 0.67 3.25
N GLN A 70 -9.22 -0.09 3.16
CA GLN A 70 -9.16 -1.54 3.38
C GLN A 70 -8.30 -2.24 2.31
N SER A 71 -8.47 -1.85 1.04
CA SER A 71 -7.66 -2.37 -0.06
C SER A 71 -6.17 -2.03 0.10
N LYS A 72 -5.86 -0.83 0.61
CA LYS A 72 -4.50 -0.39 0.93
C LYS A 72 -3.84 -1.29 1.97
N ILE A 73 -4.56 -1.64 3.03
CA ILE A 73 -4.07 -2.58 4.06
C ILE A 73 -3.73 -3.94 3.44
N TYR A 74 -4.65 -4.50 2.64
CA TYR A 74 -4.40 -5.80 2.02
C TYR A 74 -3.22 -5.76 1.05
N GLN A 75 -3.10 -4.71 0.26
CA GLN A 75 -1.97 -4.55 -0.68
C GLN A 75 -0.65 -4.46 0.07
N PHE A 76 -0.58 -3.67 1.14
CA PHE A 76 0.59 -3.61 2.01
C PHE A 76 0.99 -5.00 2.52
N LEU A 77 0.04 -5.72 3.13
CA LEU A 77 0.29 -7.06 3.68
C LEU A 77 0.67 -8.09 2.61
N MET A 78 0.10 -8.00 1.40
CA MET A 78 0.41 -8.89 0.28
C MET A 78 1.83 -8.68 -0.27
N LYS A 79 2.42 -7.50 -0.08
CA LYS A 79 3.76 -7.17 -0.60
C LYS A 79 4.91 -7.58 0.33
N LEU A 80 4.60 -8.12 1.51
CA LEU A 80 5.60 -8.57 2.48
C LEU A 80 6.33 -9.85 2.06
N ARG A 81 7.56 -10.02 2.56
CA ARG A 81 8.33 -11.27 2.45
C ARG A 81 7.64 -12.43 3.18
N SER A 82 7.97 -13.65 2.78
CA SER A 82 7.42 -14.89 3.36
C SER A 82 7.74 -15.09 4.84
N GLU A 83 8.81 -14.50 5.36
CA GLU A 83 9.15 -14.57 6.79
C GLU A 83 8.09 -13.89 7.69
N PHE A 84 7.30 -12.96 7.15
CA PHE A 84 6.19 -12.30 7.84
C PHE A 84 4.84 -13.02 7.64
N GLU A 85 4.82 -14.22 7.05
CA GLU A 85 3.57 -14.91 6.71
C GLU A 85 2.68 -15.20 7.93
N THR A 86 3.29 -15.61 9.06
CA THR A 86 2.56 -15.87 10.31
C THR A 86 1.86 -14.63 10.83
N ILE A 87 2.59 -13.51 10.97
CA ILE A 87 2.01 -12.26 11.47
C ILE A 87 0.99 -11.67 10.49
N ARG A 88 1.24 -11.80 9.19
CA ARG A 88 0.28 -11.43 8.15
C ARG A 88 -1.04 -12.19 8.31
N SER A 89 -0.98 -13.51 8.53
CA SER A 89 -2.18 -14.32 8.78
C SER A 89 -2.94 -13.86 10.03
N ASN A 90 -2.22 -13.56 11.12
CA ASN A 90 -2.83 -13.07 12.34
C ASN A 90 -3.55 -11.73 12.13
N LEU A 91 -2.88 -10.78 11.46
CA LEU A 91 -3.45 -9.46 11.14
C LEU A 91 -4.68 -9.56 10.23
N MET A 92 -4.69 -10.47 9.26
CA MET A 92 -5.86 -10.70 8.38
C MET A 92 -7.07 -11.31 9.12
N ASN A 93 -6.84 -12.06 10.20
CA ASN A 93 -7.90 -12.70 10.99
C ASN A 93 -8.43 -11.82 12.13
N CYS A 94 -7.88 -10.62 12.34
CA CYS A 94 -8.34 -9.69 13.37
C CYS A 94 -9.74 -9.13 13.05
N ILE A 95 -10.63 -9.17 14.05
CA ILE A 95 -11.98 -8.58 13.99
C ILE A 95 -12.14 -7.65 15.21
N PRO A 96 -12.31 -6.33 15.03
CA PRO A 96 -12.38 -5.61 13.75
C PRO A 96 -11.05 -5.59 12.98
N SER A 97 -11.11 -5.32 11.67
CA SER A 97 -9.91 -5.18 10.84
C SER A 97 -8.97 -4.12 11.44
N PRO A 98 -7.67 -4.41 11.57
CA PRO A 98 -6.71 -3.44 12.10
C PRO A 98 -6.54 -2.27 11.14
N SER A 99 -6.12 -1.11 11.65
CA SER A 99 -5.67 -0.01 10.81
C SER A 99 -4.30 -0.30 10.19
N LEU A 100 -3.93 0.47 9.16
CA LEU A 100 -2.63 0.35 8.54
C LEU A 100 -1.47 0.63 9.53
N ASP A 101 -1.64 1.62 10.42
CA ASP A 101 -0.64 1.95 11.44
C ASP A 101 -0.46 0.82 12.47
N VAL A 102 -1.54 0.15 12.86
CA VAL A 102 -1.48 -1.02 13.74
C VAL A 102 -0.72 -2.15 13.04
N CYS A 103 -1.04 -2.44 11.77
CA CYS A 103 -0.31 -3.43 10.99
C CYS A 103 1.20 -3.12 10.93
N PHE A 104 1.54 -1.85 10.68
CA PHE A 104 2.93 -1.40 10.62
C PHE A 104 3.67 -1.60 11.95
N GLY A 105 3.06 -1.22 13.08
CA GLY A 105 3.65 -1.40 14.41
C GLY A 105 3.93 -2.86 14.75
N GLU A 106 2.96 -3.74 14.49
CA GLU A 106 3.10 -5.19 14.70
C GLU A 106 4.23 -5.79 13.84
N LEU A 107 4.34 -5.36 12.58
CA LEU A 107 5.40 -5.81 11.67
C LEU A 107 6.80 -5.33 12.10
N LEU A 108 6.91 -4.11 12.63
CA LEU A 108 8.19 -3.61 13.19
C LEU A 108 8.63 -4.47 14.37
N HIS A 109 7.71 -4.81 15.28
CA HIS A 109 8.01 -5.68 16.40
C HIS A 109 8.48 -7.07 15.93
N GLU A 110 7.84 -7.62 14.90
CA GLU A 110 8.22 -8.89 14.32
C GLU A 110 9.60 -8.87 13.65
N GLU A 111 9.91 -7.81 12.90
CA GLU A 111 11.23 -7.65 12.28
C GLU A 111 12.34 -7.64 13.35
N GLN A 112 12.14 -6.92 14.46
CA GLN A 112 13.09 -6.92 15.58
C GLN A 112 13.24 -8.30 16.23
N ARG A 113 12.14 -9.04 16.37
CA ARG A 113 12.14 -10.40 16.91
C ARG A 113 12.96 -11.34 16.02
N LEU A 114 12.77 -11.27 14.69
CA LEU A 114 13.50 -12.08 13.71
C LEU A 114 14.99 -11.75 13.70
N LEU A 115 15.37 -10.47 13.75
CA LEU A 115 16.77 -10.03 13.83
C LEU A 115 17.47 -10.56 15.09
N THR A 116 16.79 -10.53 16.23
CA THR A 116 17.32 -11.07 17.49
C THR A 116 17.56 -12.57 17.41
N GLN A 117 16.63 -13.32 16.80
CA GLN A 117 16.76 -14.77 16.61
C GLN A 117 17.90 -15.14 15.65
N ALA A 118 18.09 -14.38 14.58
CA ALA A 118 19.19 -14.59 13.65
C ALA A 118 20.57 -14.36 14.30
N THR A 119 20.65 -13.45 15.29
CA THR A 119 21.89 -13.11 15.98
C THR A 119 22.30 -14.16 17.03
N PHE A 120 21.33 -14.88 17.60
CA PHE A 120 21.55 -15.95 18.59
C PHE A 120 20.93 -17.27 18.12
N PRO A 121 21.56 -17.97 17.16
CA PRO A 121 21.09 -19.29 16.76
C PRO A 121 21.18 -20.23 17.96
N GLN A 122 20.04 -20.83 18.32
CA GLN A 122 19.94 -21.87 19.37
C GLN A 122 20.62 -23.17 18.94
#